data_AF-W6D9A2-F1
#
_entry.id   AF-W6D9A2-F1
#
_cell.length_a   1.000
_cell.length_b   1.000
_cell.length_c   1.000
_cell.angle_alpha   90.00
_cell.angle_beta   90.00
_cell.angle_gamma   90.00
#
_symmetry.space_group_name_H-M   'P 1'
#
loop_
_entity.id
_entity.type
_entity.pdbx_description
1 polymer ?
#
loop_
_entity_poly.entity_id
_entity_poly.type
_entity_poly.pdbx_seq_one_letter_code
_entity_poly.pdbx_strand_id
1 'polypeptide(L)'
;WPPQYVVMDGATLEPLNIVSTRGMTVDTHEYHPGPRVAAIVASHQHPEFIVNVKETGKVLLVNYSDVDNLSVTTIPAARFLHDGGWDSTHRYFMTAANKSNKIAVIDSRDRKLTALVDTTEIPHPGRGANFIHPKFGPVWATSALGNDNITLIGTDPVKHKANAWKVVETLHGMGGGSLFIKTNPKSTNLWVDAPLNPDATLSQSIAVFDINNLDKGFERLPIAEWAKLGDGPKRVVQPEYN
;
A
#
# COMPACT_ATOMS: atom_id res chain seq x y z
N TRP A 1 -20.81 9.96 7.83
CA TRP A 1 -20.12 9.00 8.71
C TRP A 1 -19.14 9.77 9.60
N PRO A 2 -19.18 9.60 10.93
CA PRO A 2 -18.24 10.24 11.84
C PRO A 2 -16.79 9.74 11.60
N PRO A 3 -15.78 10.59 11.80
CA PRO A 3 -14.36 10.19 11.75
C PRO A 3 -14.00 9.40 13.02
N GLN A 4 -14.03 8.06 12.93
CA GLN A 4 -13.78 7.14 14.02
C GLN A 4 -13.31 5.76 13.54
N TYR A 5 -12.73 4.98 14.44
CA TYR A 5 -12.62 3.52 14.32
C TYR A 5 -13.30 2.83 15.52
N VAL A 6 -13.62 1.55 15.36
CA VAL A 6 -14.30 0.74 16.38
C VAL A 6 -13.51 -0.56 16.59
N VAL A 7 -13.20 -0.89 17.83
CA VAL A 7 -12.71 -2.21 18.23
C VAL A 7 -13.93 -3.03 18.64
N MET A 8 -14.06 -4.23 18.08
CA MET A 8 -15.19 -5.13 18.32
C MET A 8 -14.68 -6.48 18.79
N ASP A 9 -15.53 -7.23 19.49
CA ASP A 9 -15.30 -8.63 19.74
C ASP A 9 -15.22 -9.40 18.40
N GLY A 10 -14.20 -10.24 18.26
CA GLY A 10 -13.92 -10.93 16.99
C GLY A 10 -14.92 -12.03 16.64
N ALA A 11 -15.67 -12.56 17.61
CA ALA A 11 -16.64 -13.63 17.41
C ALA A 11 -18.08 -13.12 17.28
N THR A 12 -18.42 -12.05 18.01
CA THR A 12 -19.80 -11.55 18.11
C THR A 12 -20.04 -10.23 17.38
N LEU A 13 -18.98 -9.51 17.01
CA LEU A 13 -19.02 -8.13 16.53
C LEU A 13 -19.58 -7.12 17.54
N GLU A 14 -19.66 -7.50 18.82
CA GLU A 14 -20.04 -6.59 19.89
C GLU A 14 -19.04 -5.42 19.97
N PRO A 15 -19.51 -4.15 19.96
CA PRO A 15 -18.61 -3.01 20.03
C PRO A 15 -18.00 -2.88 21.43
N LEU A 16 -16.68 -3.01 21.51
CA LEU A 16 -15.94 -2.90 22.77
C LEU A 16 -15.48 -1.47 23.02
N ASN A 17 -14.97 -0.78 22.00
CA ASN A 17 -14.48 0.60 22.13
C ASN A 17 -14.66 1.39 20.82
N ILE A 18 -15.03 2.66 20.93
CA ILE A 18 -15.20 3.59 19.80
C ILE A 18 -14.30 4.80 20.02
N VAL A 19 -13.39 5.05 19.08
CA VAL A 19 -12.39 6.13 19.21
C VAL A 19 -12.51 7.10 18.04
N SER A 20 -12.66 8.40 18.35
CA SER A 20 -12.66 9.44 17.32
C SER A 20 -11.25 9.67 16.76
N THR A 21 -11.18 9.97 15.46
CA THR A 21 -9.93 10.32 14.78
C THR A 21 -9.73 11.81 14.58
N ARG A 22 -10.70 12.67 15.00
CA ARG A 22 -10.56 14.13 14.99
C ARG A 22 -9.29 14.58 15.69
N GLY A 23 -8.60 15.58 15.14
CA GLY A 23 -7.38 16.08 15.76
C GLY A 23 -6.55 16.93 14.81
N MET A 24 -5.30 17.16 15.21
CA MET A 24 -4.41 18.09 14.51
C MET A 24 -3.73 17.43 13.29
N THR A 25 -3.54 18.17 12.22
CA THR A 25 -2.71 17.77 11.07
C THR A 25 -1.23 17.65 11.47
N VAL A 26 -0.50 16.77 10.79
CA VAL A 26 0.92 16.49 11.07
C VAL A 26 1.87 17.62 10.64
N ASP A 27 1.47 18.42 9.67
CA ASP A 27 2.27 19.49 9.04
C ASP A 27 2.04 20.85 9.71
N THR A 28 0.80 21.35 9.66
CA THR A 28 0.43 22.69 10.12
C THR A 28 -0.03 22.72 11.57
N HIS A 29 -0.23 21.55 12.19
CA HIS A 29 -0.82 21.43 13.52
C HIS A 29 -2.17 22.16 13.64
N GLU A 30 -2.97 22.14 12.57
CA GLU A 30 -4.32 22.72 12.54
C GLU A 30 -5.37 21.65 12.81
N TYR A 31 -6.45 22.03 13.50
CA TYR A 31 -7.53 21.11 13.80
C TYR A 31 -8.27 20.71 12.53
N HIS A 32 -8.38 19.40 12.30
CA HIS A 32 -9.15 18.83 11.20
C HIS A 32 -10.41 18.12 11.73
N PRO A 33 -11.63 18.53 11.33
CA PRO A 33 -12.88 18.01 11.89
C PRO A 33 -13.37 16.69 11.28
N GLY A 34 -12.87 16.32 10.10
CA GLY A 34 -13.28 15.12 9.35
C GLY A 34 -12.15 14.20 8.87
N PRO A 35 -11.16 13.82 9.71
CA PRO A 35 -10.07 12.96 9.28
C PRO A 35 -10.50 11.49 9.20
N ARG A 36 -10.55 10.96 7.99
CA ARG A 36 -11.06 9.62 7.68
C ARG A 36 -10.02 8.56 8.02
N VAL A 37 -10.51 7.42 8.49
CA VAL A 37 -9.72 6.17 8.52
C VAL A 37 -9.64 5.63 7.09
N ALA A 38 -8.45 5.29 6.62
CA ALA A 38 -8.24 4.81 5.25
C ALA A 38 -7.98 3.30 5.18
N ALA A 39 -6.86 2.85 5.74
CA ALA A 39 -6.49 1.44 5.82
C ALA A 39 -6.26 1.04 7.28
N ILE A 40 -6.60 -0.20 7.59
CA ILE A 40 -6.30 -0.86 8.86
C ILE A 40 -5.61 -2.18 8.54
N VAL A 41 -4.46 -2.43 9.15
CA VAL A 41 -3.76 -3.73 9.10
C VAL A 41 -3.46 -4.22 10.50
N ALA A 42 -3.27 -5.53 10.69
CA ALA A 42 -2.89 -6.10 11.97
C ALA A 42 -1.37 -6.27 12.04
N SER A 43 -0.76 -5.82 13.13
CA SER A 43 0.65 -6.02 13.42
C SER A 43 0.95 -7.51 13.64
N HIS A 44 2.10 -7.95 13.14
CA HIS A 44 2.67 -9.27 13.44
C HIS A 44 3.74 -9.21 14.55
N GLN A 45 4.07 -8.00 15.02
CA GLN A 45 5.14 -7.77 16.01
C GLN A 45 4.59 -7.54 17.41
N HIS A 46 3.35 -7.06 17.52
CA HIS A 46 2.65 -6.73 18.76
C HIS A 46 1.15 -6.98 18.59
N PRO A 47 0.38 -7.12 19.69
CA PRO A 47 -1.09 -7.17 19.66
C PRO A 47 -1.68 -5.79 19.35
N GLU A 48 -1.42 -5.30 18.14
CA GLU A 48 -1.76 -3.94 17.70
C GLU A 48 -2.45 -3.95 16.32
N PHE A 49 -3.47 -3.11 16.16
CA PHE A 49 -3.93 -2.66 14.85
C PHE A 49 -3.14 -1.42 14.42
N ILE A 50 -2.81 -1.32 13.14
CA ILE A 50 -2.18 -0.15 12.54
C ILE A 50 -3.23 0.56 11.68
N VAL A 51 -3.57 1.78 12.06
CA VAL A 51 -4.69 2.56 11.49
C VAL A 51 -4.16 3.81 10.81
N ASN A 52 -4.38 3.93 9.51
CA ASN A 52 -4.09 5.16 8.76
C ASN A 52 -5.21 6.19 8.94
N VAL A 53 -4.85 7.39 9.39
CA VAL A 53 -5.76 8.54 9.47
C VAL A 53 -5.38 9.56 8.38
N LYS A 54 -6.19 9.62 7.33
CA LYS A 54 -5.87 10.22 6.03
C LYS A 54 -5.51 11.70 6.14
N GLU A 55 -6.44 12.57 6.52
CA GLU A 55 -6.26 14.02 6.39
C GLU A 55 -5.25 14.59 7.40
N THR A 56 -5.16 14.00 8.59
CA THR A 56 -4.20 14.41 9.61
C THR A 56 -2.80 13.83 9.38
N GLY A 57 -2.67 12.80 8.55
CA GLY A 57 -1.38 12.20 8.21
C GLY A 57 -0.72 11.46 9.37
N LYS A 58 -1.54 10.77 10.16
CA LYS A 58 -1.10 10.02 11.34
C LYS A 58 -1.33 8.53 11.13
N VAL A 59 -0.38 7.72 11.55
CA VAL A 59 -0.53 6.28 11.70
C VAL A 59 -0.70 5.97 13.18
N LEU A 60 -1.77 5.28 13.56
CA LEU A 60 -2.03 4.90 14.95
C LEU A 60 -1.72 3.41 15.13
N LEU A 61 -0.90 3.07 16.12
CA LEU A 61 -0.70 1.70 16.57
C LEU A 61 -1.56 1.52 17.82
N VAL A 62 -2.70 0.84 17.66
CA VAL A 62 -3.75 0.66 18.65
C VAL A 62 -3.58 -0.70 19.31
N ASN A 63 -3.08 -0.74 20.54
CA ASN A 63 -2.86 -1.98 21.27
C ASN A 63 -4.18 -2.49 21.86
N TYR A 64 -4.58 -3.70 21.47
CA TYR A 64 -5.85 -4.31 21.85
C TYR A 64 -5.72 -5.32 23.02
N SER A 65 -4.57 -5.37 23.70
CA SER A 65 -4.38 -6.28 24.85
C SER A 65 -5.21 -5.90 26.07
N ASP A 66 -5.52 -4.61 26.19
CA ASP A 66 -6.42 -4.05 27.19
C ASP A 66 -7.26 -2.97 26.50
N VAL A 67 -8.49 -3.34 26.14
CA VAL A 67 -9.41 -2.46 25.40
C VAL A 67 -10.07 -1.41 26.29
N ASP A 68 -10.05 -1.61 27.60
CA ASP A 68 -10.60 -0.67 28.59
C ASP A 68 -9.59 0.44 28.90
N ASN A 69 -8.29 0.09 28.96
CA ASN A 69 -7.17 1.03 29.14
C ASN A 69 -6.34 1.18 27.85
N LEU A 70 -7.02 1.49 26.75
CA LEU A 70 -6.47 1.45 25.39
C LEU A 70 -5.19 2.28 25.23
N SER A 71 -4.08 1.62 24.93
CA SER A 71 -2.81 2.26 24.60
C SER A 71 -2.71 2.51 23.09
N VAL A 72 -2.41 3.76 22.70
CA VAL A 72 -2.27 4.15 21.29
C VAL A 72 -0.97 4.92 21.08
N THR A 73 -0.07 4.37 20.26
CA THR A 73 1.08 5.14 19.75
C THR A 73 0.65 5.90 18.50
N THR A 74 0.78 7.23 18.51
CA THR A 74 0.50 8.07 17.34
C THR A 74 1.80 8.44 16.64
N ILE A 75 1.96 7.99 15.40
CA ILE A 75 3.14 8.25 14.57
C ILE A 75 2.82 9.32 13.53
N PRO A 76 3.45 10.51 13.62
CA PRO A 76 3.50 11.50 12.54
C PRO A 76 4.06 10.86 11.25
N ALA A 77 3.35 10.96 10.13
CA ALA A 77 3.82 10.47 8.83
C ALA A 77 3.72 11.57 7.77
N ALA A 78 2.77 11.46 6.84
CA ALA A 78 2.50 12.46 5.81
C ALA A 78 0.99 12.53 5.56
N ARG A 79 0.48 13.68 5.14
CA ARG A 79 -0.96 13.82 4.87
C ARG A 79 -1.41 12.95 3.70
N PHE A 80 -2.70 12.69 3.69
CA PHE A 80 -3.39 11.90 2.67
C PHE A 80 -2.99 10.43 2.62
N LEU A 81 -2.60 9.85 3.76
CA LEU A 81 -2.46 8.40 3.93
C LEU A 81 -3.67 7.67 3.33
N HIS A 82 -3.40 6.53 2.72
CA HIS A 82 -4.39 5.73 2.04
C HIS A 82 -4.18 4.25 2.37
N ASP A 83 -3.80 3.47 1.39
CA ASP A 83 -3.53 2.04 1.43
C ASP A 83 -2.05 1.74 1.63
N GLY A 84 -1.75 0.47 1.87
CA GLY A 84 -0.42 -0.02 2.18
C GLY A 84 -0.44 -1.48 2.57
N GLY A 85 0.76 -2.05 2.69
CA GLY A 85 0.91 -3.43 3.13
C GLY A 85 2.25 -3.67 3.78
N TRP A 86 2.42 -4.90 4.26
CA TRP A 86 3.65 -5.34 4.89
C TRP A 86 4.75 -5.54 3.87
N ASP A 87 5.99 -5.26 4.28
CA ASP A 87 7.16 -5.85 3.65
C ASP A 87 7.15 -7.38 3.81
N SER A 88 8.01 -8.09 3.07
CA SER A 88 8.08 -9.56 3.10
C SER A 88 8.32 -10.18 4.49
N THR A 89 8.87 -9.41 5.44
CA THR A 89 9.14 -9.89 6.82
C THR A 89 8.01 -9.62 7.80
N HIS A 90 6.94 -8.95 7.35
CA HIS A 90 5.81 -8.53 8.18
C HIS A 90 6.24 -7.69 9.39
N ARG A 91 7.23 -6.80 9.20
CA ARG A 91 7.70 -5.88 10.23
C ARG A 91 7.46 -4.43 9.85
N TYR A 92 7.67 -4.09 8.59
CA TYR A 92 7.59 -2.72 8.10
C TYR A 92 6.28 -2.53 7.33
N PHE A 93 5.42 -1.65 7.84
CA PHE A 93 4.21 -1.27 7.13
C PHE A 93 4.54 -0.16 6.14
N MET A 94 4.37 -0.46 4.86
CA MET A 94 4.65 0.42 3.73
C MET A 94 3.33 1.00 3.23
N THR A 95 3.12 2.31 3.40
CA THR A 95 1.83 2.93 3.08
C THR A 95 1.95 4.20 2.26
N ALA A 96 1.04 4.35 1.29
CA ALA A 96 1.00 5.51 0.42
C ALA A 96 0.32 6.70 1.11
N ALA A 97 1.05 7.82 1.17
CA ALA A 97 0.51 9.16 1.32
C ALA A 97 0.27 9.72 -0.08
N ASN A 98 -0.79 9.23 -0.74
CA ASN A 98 -0.91 9.28 -2.20
C ASN A 98 -0.89 10.70 -2.78
N LYS A 99 -1.69 11.63 -2.26
CA LYS A 99 -1.67 13.04 -2.69
C LYS A 99 -0.45 13.83 -2.22
N SER A 100 0.44 13.22 -1.45
CA SER A 100 1.74 13.77 -1.08
C SER A 100 2.89 13.09 -1.82
N ASN A 101 2.60 12.18 -2.76
CA ASN A 101 3.58 11.44 -3.57
C ASN A 101 4.67 10.76 -2.74
N LYS A 102 4.30 10.17 -1.59
CA LYS A 102 5.24 9.52 -0.67
C LYS A 102 4.78 8.13 -0.26
N ILE A 103 5.74 7.26 0.03
CA ILE A 103 5.54 6.03 0.81
C ILE A 103 6.12 6.23 2.21
N ALA A 104 5.27 6.15 3.23
CA ALA A 104 5.70 6.10 4.62
C ALA A 104 6.05 4.67 5.03
N VAL A 105 7.16 4.51 5.73
CA VAL A 105 7.65 3.23 6.25
C VAL A 105 7.56 3.24 7.77
N ILE A 106 6.69 2.41 8.32
CA ILE A 106 6.49 2.30 9.77
C ILE A 106 7.11 1.00 10.26
N ASP A 107 8.08 1.09 11.17
CA ASP A 107 8.60 -0.08 11.88
C ASP A 107 7.61 -0.44 12.98
N SER A 108 6.81 -1.48 12.76
CA SER A 108 5.79 -1.90 13.74
C SER A 108 6.42 -2.48 15.00
N ARG A 109 7.63 -3.03 14.94
CA ARG A 109 8.31 -3.59 16.10
C ARG A 109 8.80 -2.48 17.03
N ASP A 110 9.47 -1.49 16.46
CA ASP A 110 10.06 -0.37 17.20
C ASP A 110 9.07 0.81 17.37
N ARG A 111 7.86 0.70 16.81
CA ARG A 111 6.76 1.68 16.87
C ARG A 111 7.15 3.09 16.39
N LYS A 112 7.85 3.19 15.26
CA LYS A 112 8.36 4.47 14.75
C LYS A 112 8.29 4.60 13.23
N LEU A 113 8.21 5.84 12.76
CA LEU A 113 8.48 6.17 11.36
C LEU A 113 9.96 5.92 11.07
N THR A 114 10.24 5.11 10.06
CA THR A 114 11.60 4.76 9.64
C THR A 114 12.04 5.57 8.43
N ALA A 115 11.13 5.84 7.50
CA ALA A 115 11.41 6.66 6.32
C ALA A 115 10.13 7.24 5.70
N LEU A 116 10.31 8.33 4.96
CA LEU A 116 9.36 8.85 3.97
C LEU A 116 10.07 8.80 2.62
N VAL A 117 9.66 7.90 1.74
CA VAL A 117 10.27 7.69 0.43
C VAL A 117 9.47 8.46 -0.62
N ASP A 118 10.12 9.33 -1.38
CA ASP A 118 9.50 10.06 -2.47
C ASP A 118 9.17 9.14 -3.66
N THR A 119 8.05 9.41 -4.31
CA THR A 119 7.57 8.76 -5.53
C THR A 119 7.13 9.83 -6.53
N THR A 120 6.94 9.47 -7.79
CA THR A 120 6.65 10.46 -8.85
C THR A 120 5.28 11.11 -8.67
N GLU A 121 4.19 10.35 -8.73
CA GLU A 121 2.83 10.91 -8.65
C GLU A 121 1.79 9.85 -8.25
N ILE A 122 1.04 10.13 -7.18
CA ILE A 122 -0.11 9.35 -6.68
C ILE A 122 0.17 7.83 -6.70
N PRO A 123 1.11 7.34 -5.86
CA PRO A 123 1.30 5.90 -5.69
C PRO A 123 0.00 5.27 -5.17
N HIS A 124 -0.36 4.11 -5.72
CA HIS A 124 -1.56 3.37 -5.35
C HIS A 124 -1.27 1.85 -5.29
N PRO A 125 -0.74 1.36 -4.16
CA PRO A 125 -0.25 -0.02 -4.07
C PRO A 125 -1.34 -1.09 -3.88
N GLY A 126 -2.50 -0.74 -3.34
CA GLY A 126 -3.27 -1.68 -2.53
C GLY A 126 -2.43 -2.12 -1.33
N ARG A 127 -2.09 -3.42 -1.25
CA ARG A 127 -1.10 -3.95 -0.29
C ARG A 127 0.34 -3.93 -0.83
N GLY A 128 0.52 -3.62 -2.11
CA GLY A 128 1.77 -3.73 -2.84
C GLY A 128 2.18 -5.18 -3.14
N ALA A 129 3.37 -5.34 -3.71
CA ALA A 129 3.93 -6.62 -4.09
C ALA A 129 5.35 -6.78 -3.56
N ASN A 130 5.60 -7.86 -2.81
CA ASN A 130 6.93 -8.18 -2.28
C ASN A 130 7.61 -9.25 -3.14
N PHE A 131 8.88 -9.05 -3.49
CA PHE A 131 9.69 -10.07 -4.16
C PHE A 131 11.19 -9.83 -3.93
N ILE A 132 12.02 -10.79 -4.34
CA ILE A 132 13.48 -10.65 -4.32
C ILE A 132 13.93 -10.13 -5.68
N HIS A 133 14.43 -8.90 -5.72
CA HIS A 133 15.05 -8.33 -6.90
C HIS A 133 16.44 -8.96 -7.13
N PRO A 134 16.78 -9.44 -8.35
CA PRO A 134 18.06 -10.12 -8.62
C PRO A 134 19.30 -9.32 -8.21
N LYS A 135 19.24 -7.98 -8.33
CA LYS A 135 20.35 -7.08 -8.02
C LYS A 135 20.25 -6.42 -6.64
N PHE A 136 19.04 -6.16 -6.15
CA PHE A 136 18.83 -5.25 -5.01
C PHE A 136 18.39 -5.95 -3.73
N GLY A 137 18.09 -7.26 -3.80
CA GLY A 137 17.57 -8.02 -2.68
C GLY A 137 16.06 -7.82 -2.49
N PRO A 138 15.52 -8.00 -1.26
CA PRO A 138 14.10 -7.81 -0.98
C PRO A 138 13.60 -6.39 -1.33
N VAL A 139 12.54 -6.34 -2.13
CA VAL A 139 11.86 -5.10 -2.50
C VAL A 139 10.36 -5.21 -2.28
N TRP A 140 9.73 -4.07 -2.04
CA TRP A 140 8.28 -3.88 -2.09
C TRP A 140 7.96 -2.93 -3.23
N ALA A 141 6.94 -3.25 -4.03
CA ALA A 141 6.58 -2.50 -5.21
C ALA A 141 5.17 -1.89 -5.12
N THR A 142 5.02 -0.70 -5.70
CA THR A 142 3.75 0.01 -5.91
C THR A 142 3.64 0.44 -7.37
N SER A 143 2.45 0.32 -7.96
CA SER A 143 2.10 1.07 -9.17
C SER A 143 1.55 2.45 -8.82
N ALA A 144 1.19 3.23 -9.83
CA ALA A 144 0.72 4.60 -9.69
C ALA A 144 -0.60 4.84 -10.41
N LEU A 145 -1.42 5.72 -9.83
CA LEU A 145 -2.63 6.20 -10.49
C LEU A 145 -2.31 7.31 -11.50
N GLY A 146 -1.36 8.20 -11.17
CA GLY A 146 -1.07 9.41 -11.94
C GLY A 146 -0.19 9.22 -13.18
N ASN A 147 0.56 8.11 -13.25
CA ASN A 147 1.49 7.81 -14.34
C ASN A 147 1.69 6.29 -14.47
N ASP A 148 2.52 5.89 -15.42
CA ASP A 148 2.85 4.50 -15.73
C ASP A 148 3.94 3.89 -14.84
N ASN A 149 4.45 4.61 -13.83
CA ASN A 149 5.56 4.13 -13.03
C ASN A 149 5.16 3.00 -12.09
N ILE A 150 6.07 2.03 -11.97
CA ILE A 150 6.07 0.99 -10.94
C ILE A 150 7.34 1.21 -10.11
N THR A 151 7.18 1.67 -8.88
CA THR A 151 8.30 2.03 -8.00
C THR A 151 8.68 0.85 -7.11
N LEU A 152 9.95 0.43 -7.16
CA LEU A 152 10.52 -0.63 -6.32
C LEU A 152 11.33 0.00 -5.19
N ILE A 153 10.97 -0.32 -3.94
CA ILE A 153 11.63 0.19 -2.73
C ILE A 153 12.34 -0.96 -2.03
N GLY A 154 13.63 -0.79 -1.69
CA GLY A 154 14.38 -1.78 -0.92
C GLY A 154 13.88 -1.89 0.53
N THR A 155 13.70 -3.12 1.04
CA THR A 155 13.06 -3.36 2.35
C THR A 155 13.92 -4.09 3.38
N ASP A 156 15.19 -4.36 3.06
CA ASP A 156 16.10 -5.08 3.97
C ASP A 156 17.20 -4.18 4.56
N PRO A 157 16.96 -3.56 5.72
CA PRO A 157 17.95 -2.73 6.42
C PRO A 157 19.05 -3.54 7.13
N VAL A 158 19.05 -4.87 7.05
CA VAL A 158 20.06 -5.71 7.71
C VAL A 158 21.14 -6.12 6.72
N LYS A 159 20.77 -6.80 5.62
CA LYS A 159 21.74 -7.32 4.64
C LYS A 159 21.93 -6.38 3.44
N HIS A 160 20.92 -5.57 3.11
CA HIS A 160 20.94 -4.65 1.96
C HIS A 160 20.85 -3.18 2.39
N LYS A 161 21.62 -2.80 3.41
CA LYS A 161 21.61 -1.46 4.05
C LYS A 161 21.68 -0.29 3.07
N ALA A 162 22.46 -0.43 1.99
CA ALA A 162 22.61 0.63 0.99
C ALA A 162 21.30 0.93 0.23
N ASN A 163 20.42 -0.06 0.12
CA ASN A 163 19.18 -0.05 -0.66
C ASN A 163 17.93 0.20 0.21
N ALA A 164 18.02 -0.09 1.51
CA ALA A 164 16.87 -0.01 2.41
C ALA A 164 16.25 1.39 2.41
N TRP A 165 14.93 1.43 2.23
CA TRP A 165 14.11 2.65 2.24
C TRP A 165 14.45 3.66 1.14
N LYS A 166 14.94 3.17 0.01
CA LYS A 166 15.19 3.96 -1.19
C LYS A 166 14.46 3.34 -2.38
N VAL A 167 14.05 4.18 -3.31
CA VAL A 167 13.69 3.72 -4.65
C VAL A 167 14.96 3.17 -5.29
N VAL A 168 14.97 1.86 -5.53
CA VAL A 168 16.12 1.17 -6.15
C VAL A 168 15.97 1.07 -7.67
N GLU A 169 14.72 1.07 -8.13
CA GLU A 169 14.37 0.97 -9.54
C GLU A 169 12.95 1.48 -9.78
N THR A 170 12.72 2.03 -10.97
CA THR A 170 11.40 2.41 -11.45
C THR A 170 11.18 1.74 -12.80
N LEU A 171 10.17 0.88 -12.90
CA LEU A 171 9.73 0.26 -14.15
C LEU A 171 8.59 1.08 -14.76
N HIS A 172 8.32 0.84 -16.04
CA HIS A 172 7.22 1.47 -16.77
C HIS A 172 6.18 0.42 -17.17
N GLY A 173 4.95 0.57 -16.69
CA GLY A 173 3.80 -0.27 -17.00
C GLY A 173 3.10 0.15 -18.29
N MET A 174 1.85 -0.30 -18.45
CA MET A 174 1.06 0.00 -19.66
C MET A 174 0.66 1.48 -19.78
N GLY A 175 0.56 2.20 -18.66
CA GLY A 175 0.00 3.54 -18.59
C GLY A 175 -0.46 3.88 -17.18
N GLY A 176 -0.91 5.12 -16.98
CA GLY A 176 -1.55 5.55 -15.73
C GLY A 176 -2.91 4.88 -15.48
N GLY A 177 -3.48 5.13 -14.30
CA GLY A 177 -4.75 4.54 -13.88
C GLY A 177 -4.63 3.13 -13.29
N SER A 178 -3.42 2.72 -12.86
CA SER A 178 -3.23 1.48 -12.11
C SER A 178 -3.83 1.60 -10.71
N LEU A 179 -4.42 0.51 -10.23
CA LEU A 179 -4.95 0.42 -8.87
C LEU A 179 -4.25 -0.66 -8.05
N PHE A 180 -3.81 -1.73 -8.69
CA PHE A 180 -3.21 -2.85 -7.98
C PHE A 180 -1.99 -3.41 -8.71
N ILE A 181 -1.05 -3.87 -7.88
CA ILE A 181 0.12 -4.63 -8.27
C ILE A 181 0.16 -5.94 -7.46
N LYS A 182 0.61 -7.04 -8.06
CA LYS A 182 0.62 -8.34 -7.39
C LYS A 182 1.76 -9.24 -7.82
N THR A 183 2.24 -10.04 -6.88
CA THR A 183 3.05 -11.24 -7.10
C THR A 183 2.77 -12.25 -5.98
N ASN A 184 3.45 -13.40 -6.00
CA ASN A 184 3.39 -14.44 -4.97
C ASN A 184 4.80 -15.05 -4.81
N PRO A 185 5.24 -15.46 -3.60
CA PRO A 185 6.55 -16.06 -3.39
C PRO A 185 6.86 -17.30 -4.25
N LYS A 186 5.84 -17.98 -4.79
CA LYS A 186 5.98 -19.12 -5.71
C LYS A 186 5.90 -18.76 -7.19
N SER A 187 5.78 -17.47 -7.50
CA SER A 187 5.64 -16.95 -8.85
C SER A 187 6.85 -16.09 -9.21
N THR A 188 7.25 -16.14 -10.47
CA THR A 188 8.25 -15.22 -11.04
C THR A 188 7.59 -14.03 -11.73
N ASN A 189 6.26 -13.91 -11.66
CA ASN A 189 5.52 -12.89 -12.38
C ASN A 189 5.14 -11.72 -11.47
N LEU A 190 5.31 -10.50 -11.96
CA LEU A 190 4.79 -9.27 -11.37
C LEU A 190 3.66 -8.73 -12.25
N TRP A 191 2.45 -8.63 -11.70
CA TRP A 191 1.22 -8.30 -12.41
C TRP A 191 0.81 -6.87 -12.07
N VAL A 192 0.52 -6.06 -13.09
CA VAL A 192 0.15 -4.65 -12.94
C VAL A 192 -1.05 -4.35 -13.82
N ASP A 193 -2.13 -3.87 -13.21
CA ASP A 193 -3.34 -3.48 -13.92
C ASP A 193 -3.35 -1.99 -14.30
N ALA A 194 -4.30 -1.60 -15.15
CA ALA A 194 -4.55 -0.19 -15.50
C ALA A 194 -6.06 0.13 -15.64
N PRO A 195 -6.93 -0.29 -14.71
CA PRO A 195 -8.38 -0.29 -14.88
C PRO A 195 -8.98 1.11 -15.07
N LEU A 196 -8.31 2.16 -14.60
CA LEU A 196 -8.77 3.54 -14.73
C LEU A 196 -8.13 4.28 -15.91
N ASN A 197 -7.32 3.59 -16.72
CA ASN A 197 -6.79 4.15 -17.95
C ASN A 197 -7.95 4.48 -18.93
N PRO A 198 -7.95 5.65 -19.59
CA PRO A 198 -8.99 6.01 -20.53
C PRO A 198 -8.96 5.19 -21.83
N ASP A 199 -7.82 4.58 -22.18
CA ASP A 199 -7.73 3.65 -23.31
C ASP A 199 -8.34 2.30 -22.93
N ALA A 200 -9.37 1.90 -23.67
CA ALA A 200 -10.06 0.63 -23.50
C ALA A 200 -9.10 -0.57 -23.65
N THR A 201 -8.11 -0.48 -24.53
CA THR A 201 -7.11 -1.53 -24.73
C THR A 201 -6.29 -1.78 -23.47
N LEU A 202 -5.97 -0.72 -22.72
CA LEU A 202 -5.14 -0.79 -21.52
C LEU A 202 -5.97 -1.16 -20.29
N SER A 203 -7.12 -0.51 -20.10
CA SER A 203 -8.03 -0.81 -18.98
C SER A 203 -8.63 -2.20 -19.02
N GLN A 204 -8.57 -2.88 -20.17
CA GLN A 204 -9.04 -4.25 -20.38
C GLN A 204 -7.91 -5.30 -20.42
N SER A 205 -6.68 -4.89 -20.16
CA SER A 205 -5.48 -5.74 -20.18
C SER A 205 -4.77 -5.76 -18.83
N ILE A 206 -3.78 -6.64 -18.69
CA ILE A 206 -2.82 -6.66 -17.58
C ILE A 206 -1.40 -6.73 -18.14
N ALA A 207 -0.46 -5.99 -17.55
CA ALA A 207 0.98 -6.17 -17.78
C ALA A 207 1.54 -7.22 -16.83
N VAL A 208 2.35 -8.12 -17.37
CA VAL A 208 3.05 -9.16 -16.60
C VAL A 208 4.55 -9.09 -16.89
N PHE A 209 5.33 -8.76 -15.87
CA PHE A 209 6.79 -8.76 -15.94
C PHE A 209 7.35 -10.08 -15.42
N ASP A 210 8.47 -10.52 -15.96
CA ASP A 210 9.30 -11.57 -15.37
C ASP A 210 10.27 -10.93 -14.37
N ILE A 211 10.10 -11.23 -13.08
CA ILE A 211 10.92 -10.71 -11.97
C ILE A 211 12.40 -11.06 -12.15
N ASN A 212 12.71 -12.16 -12.85
CA ASN A 212 14.09 -12.55 -13.11
C ASN A 212 14.73 -11.78 -14.27
N ASN A 213 13.94 -11.04 -15.06
CA ASN A 213 14.41 -10.30 -16.23
C ASN A 213 13.52 -9.07 -16.49
N LEU A 214 13.48 -8.14 -15.53
CA LEU A 214 12.65 -6.93 -15.62
C LEU A 214 13.02 -6.03 -16.81
N ASP A 215 14.28 -6.06 -17.25
CA ASP A 215 14.78 -5.34 -18.43
C ASP A 215 14.10 -5.78 -19.75
N LYS A 216 13.54 -6.99 -19.79
CA LYS A 216 12.76 -7.48 -20.95
C LYS A 216 11.47 -6.66 -21.16
N GLY A 217 11.01 -5.95 -20.14
CA GLY A 217 9.70 -5.31 -20.11
C GLY A 217 8.59 -6.30 -19.75
N PHE A 218 7.35 -5.97 -20.13
CA PHE A 218 6.17 -6.77 -19.79
C PHE A 218 5.52 -7.43 -21.01
N GLU A 219 4.84 -8.54 -20.76
CA GLU A 219 3.88 -9.13 -21.67
C GLU A 219 2.48 -8.58 -21.35
N ARG A 220 1.73 -8.15 -22.36
CA ARG A 220 0.37 -7.64 -22.20
C ARG A 220 -0.64 -8.75 -22.44
N LEU A 221 -1.46 -9.04 -21.43
CA LEU A 221 -2.50 -10.06 -21.49
C LEU A 221 -3.87 -9.41 -21.73
N PRO A 222 -4.60 -9.74 -22.81
CA PRO A 222 -5.91 -9.16 -23.14
C PRO A 222 -7.03 -9.86 -22.37
N ILE A 223 -7.03 -9.70 -21.05
CA ILE A 223 -7.92 -10.45 -20.14
C ILE A 223 -9.41 -10.31 -20.51
N ALA A 224 -9.86 -9.10 -20.86
CA ALA A 224 -11.28 -8.91 -21.18
C ALA A 224 -11.68 -9.57 -22.51
N GLU A 225 -10.75 -9.70 -23.46
CA GLU A 225 -10.96 -10.43 -24.71
C GLU A 225 -11.11 -11.92 -24.41
N TRP A 226 -10.22 -12.48 -23.59
CA TRP A 226 -10.28 -13.89 -23.17
C TRP A 226 -11.56 -14.22 -22.40
N ALA A 227 -12.09 -13.26 -21.64
CA ALA A 227 -13.32 -13.42 -20.87
C ALA A 227 -14.61 -13.46 -21.72
N LYS A 228 -14.58 -13.00 -22.98
CA LYS A 228 -15.72 -13.06 -23.92
C LYS A 228 -17.04 -12.47 -23.37
N LEU A 229 -16.96 -11.35 -22.66
CA LEU A 229 -18.11 -10.74 -21.95
C LEU A 229 -19.11 -9.98 -22.85
N GLY A 230 -18.90 -9.94 -24.17
CA GLY A 230 -19.75 -9.18 -25.10
C GLY A 230 -19.48 -7.68 -25.09
N ASP A 231 -20.42 -6.88 -25.58
CA ASP A 231 -20.28 -5.42 -25.66
C ASP A 231 -20.43 -4.73 -24.29
N GLY A 232 -19.93 -3.49 -24.21
CA GLY A 232 -20.03 -2.65 -23.01
C GLY A 232 -18.68 -2.34 -22.36
N PRO A 233 -18.68 -1.40 -21.38
CA PRO A 233 -17.47 -0.99 -20.69
C PRO A 233 -16.93 -2.13 -19.82
N LYS A 234 -15.64 -2.42 -19.96
CA LYS A 234 -14.93 -3.44 -19.17
C LYS A 234 -13.72 -2.80 -18.53
N ARG A 235 -13.43 -3.22 -17.30
CA ARG A 235 -12.21 -2.86 -16.56
C ARG A 235 -11.67 -4.12 -15.93
N VAL A 236 -10.36 -4.30 -16.01
CA VAL A 236 -9.68 -5.47 -15.48
C VAL A 236 -8.77 -5.03 -14.35
N VAL A 237 -8.90 -5.71 -13.21
CA VAL A 237 -7.97 -5.61 -12.09
C VAL A 237 -7.16 -6.89 -11.97
N GLN A 238 -6.03 -6.84 -11.28
CA GLN A 238 -5.16 -8.00 -11.09
C GLN A 238 -5.92 -9.23 -10.55
N PRO A 239 -5.60 -10.45 -11.02
CA PRO A 239 -6.19 -11.68 -10.49
C PRO A 239 -5.67 -11.96 -9.08
N GLU A 240 -6.57 -12.24 -8.13
CA GLU A 240 -6.18 -12.78 -6.83
C GLU A 240 -5.97 -14.29 -6.93
N TYR A 241 -4.76 -14.76 -6.62
CA TYR A 241 -4.48 -16.17 -6.40
C TYR A 241 -3.73 -16.31 -5.07
N ASN A 242 -4.29 -17.14 -4.18
CA ASN A 242 -3.75 -17.47 -2.87
C ASN A 242 -2.68 -18.56 -2.97
#